data_AF-A0A7C4EXR5-F1
#
_entry.id   AF-A0A7C4EXR5-F1
#
_cell.length_a   1.000
_cell.length_b   1.000
_cell.length_c   1.000
_cell.angle_alpha   90.00
_cell.angle_beta   90.00
_cell.angle_gamma   90.00
#
_symmetry.space_group_name_H-M   'P 1'
#
loop_
_entity.id
_entity.type
_entity.pdbx_description
1 polymer ?
#
loop_
_entity_poly.entity_id
_entity_poly.type
_entity_poly.pdbx_seq_one_letter_code
_entity_poly.pdbx_strand_id
1 'polypeptide(L)'
;MVRLAIARAMAFVMRALPPACLIIDEGFGSLSAGFRQEVIRTLMELSADYQQIVVISHMEDIRGYPGFVARVRIWKDKNQVSHVAI
;
A
#
# COMPACT_ATOMS: atom_id res chain seq x y z
N MET A 1 0.64 -9.04 -9.39
CA MET A 1 1.16 -9.50 -8.08
C MET A 1 2.67 -9.70 -8.00
N VAL A 2 3.42 -9.58 -9.11
CA VAL A 2 4.89 -9.72 -9.06
C VAL A 2 5.56 -8.69 -8.12
N ARG A 3 5.02 -7.47 -8.04
CA ARG A 3 5.55 -6.39 -7.19
C ARG A 3 5.58 -6.76 -5.71
N LEU A 4 4.51 -7.39 -5.20
CA LEU A 4 4.44 -7.82 -3.80
C LEU A 4 5.39 -8.99 -3.53
N ALA A 5 5.46 -9.95 -4.44
CA ALA A 5 6.39 -11.07 -4.33
C ALA A 5 7.85 -10.58 -4.32
N ILE A 6 8.18 -9.59 -5.15
CA ILE A 6 9.49 -8.94 -5.17
C ILE A 6 9.73 -8.20 -3.85
N ALA A 7 8.77 -7.42 -3.34
CA ALA A 7 8.89 -6.74 -2.06
C ALA A 7 9.18 -7.74 -0.92
N ARG A 8 8.41 -8.84 -0.83
CA ARG A 8 8.68 -9.92 0.14
C ARG A 8 10.08 -10.51 0.00
N ALA A 9 10.50 -10.78 -1.23
CA ALA A 9 11.84 -11.32 -1.49
C ALA A 9 12.93 -10.32 -1.09
N MET A 10 12.75 -9.03 -1.37
CA MET A 10 13.67 -7.98 -0.98
C MET A 10 13.77 -7.82 0.54
N ALA A 11 12.64 -7.79 1.26
CA ALA A 11 12.61 -7.77 2.72
C ALA A 11 13.38 -8.98 3.31
N PHE A 12 13.16 -10.17 2.73
CA PHE A 12 13.86 -11.38 3.15
C PHE A 12 15.36 -11.37 2.83
N VAL A 13 15.80 -10.75 1.71
CA VAL A 13 17.22 -10.66 1.35
C VAL A 13 17.94 -9.59 2.18
N MET A 14 17.26 -8.49 2.49
CA MET A 14 17.86 -7.30 3.12
C MET A 14 17.98 -7.39 4.65
N ARG A 15 17.79 -8.56 5.28
CA ARG A 15 17.67 -8.80 6.76
C ARG A 15 18.58 -8.00 7.70
N ALA A 16 19.70 -7.45 7.23
CA ALA A 16 20.62 -6.60 8.00
C ALA A 16 20.25 -5.09 8.01
N LEU A 17 19.44 -4.61 7.07
CA LEU A 17 18.95 -3.24 6.99
C LEU A 17 17.55 -3.23 6.36
N PRO A 18 16.46 -3.11 7.14
CA PRO A 18 15.12 -3.11 6.59
C PRO A 18 14.96 -1.94 5.61
N PRO A 19 14.29 -2.12 4.47
CA PRO A 19 14.10 -1.03 3.52
C PRO A 19 13.29 0.09 4.19
N ALA A 20 13.70 1.34 3.96
CA ALA A 20 13.06 2.49 4.59
C ALA A 20 11.58 2.65 4.19
N CYS A 21 11.22 2.35 2.93
CA CYS A 21 9.86 2.53 2.46
C CYS A 21 9.47 1.55 1.35
N LEU A 22 8.26 1.01 1.43
CA LEU A 22 7.59 0.31 0.33
C LEU A 22 6.43 1.16 -0.17
N ILE A 23 6.47 1.57 -1.44
CA ILE A 23 5.36 2.28 -2.10
C ILE A 23 4.68 1.31 -3.06
N ILE A 24 3.38 1.13 -2.86
CA ILE A 24 2.53 0.33 -3.74
C ILE A 24 1.60 1.28 -4.46
N ASP A 25 1.97 1.58 -5.69
CA ASP A 25 1.13 2.30 -6.61
C ASP A 25 0.10 1.36 -7.25
N GLU A 26 -1.00 1.94 -7.71
CA GLU A 26 -2.24 1.28 -8.11
C GLU A 26 -2.10 -0.10 -8.80
N GLY A 27 -3.09 -0.95 -8.61
CA GLY A 27 -3.08 -2.30 -9.18
C GLY A 27 -4.03 -3.30 -8.50
N PHE A 28 -4.89 -2.83 -7.59
CA PHE A 28 -5.89 -3.64 -6.90
C PHE A 28 -7.18 -3.81 -7.72
N GLY A 29 -7.47 -2.89 -8.66
CA GLY A 29 -8.73 -2.89 -9.43
C GLY A 29 -8.93 -4.10 -10.34
N SER A 30 -7.85 -4.71 -10.82
CA SER A 30 -7.91 -5.95 -11.62
C SER A 30 -8.03 -7.23 -10.78
N LEU A 31 -8.03 -7.11 -9.45
CA LEU A 31 -8.10 -8.24 -8.53
C LEU A 31 -9.53 -8.42 -8.04
N SER A 32 -9.91 -9.67 -7.79
CA SER A 32 -11.17 -9.96 -7.09
C SER A 32 -11.15 -9.42 -5.65
N ALA A 33 -12.34 -9.16 -5.08
CA ALA A 33 -12.46 -8.67 -3.71
C ALA A 33 -11.77 -9.57 -2.68
N GLY A 34 -11.92 -10.90 -2.80
CA GLY A 34 -11.24 -11.84 -1.92
C GLY A 34 -9.72 -11.79 -2.04
N PHE A 35 -9.20 -11.61 -3.25
CA PHE A 35 -7.75 -11.53 -3.46
C PHE A 35 -7.17 -10.18 -2.99
N ARG A 36 -7.94 -9.09 -3.03
CA ARG A 36 -7.56 -7.81 -2.41
C ARG A 36 -7.36 -7.95 -0.90
N GLN A 37 -8.22 -8.70 -0.21
CA GLN A 37 -8.08 -8.97 1.22
C GLN A 37 -6.80 -9.74 1.54
N GLU A 38 -6.46 -10.77 0.75
CA GLU A 38 -5.22 -11.53 0.88
C GLU A 38 -3.97 -10.67 0.70
N VAL A 39 -4.00 -9.76 -0.27
CA VAL A 39 -2.91 -8.80 -0.49
C VAL A 39 -2.75 -7.89 0.71
N ILE A 40 -3.85 -7.34 1.24
CA ILE A 40 -3.81 -6.47 2.42
C ILE A 40 -3.27 -7.21 3.64
N ARG A 41 -3.71 -8.45 3.87
CA ARG A 41 -3.16 -9.30 4.94
C ARG A 41 -1.64 -9.46 4.79
N THR A 42 -1.17 -9.78 3.60
CA THR A 42 0.25 -9.92 3.31
C THR A 42 1.01 -8.61 3.54
N LEU A 43 0.41 -7.45 3.25
CA LEU A 43 1.01 -6.15 3.54
C LEU A 43 1.11 -5.85 5.02
N MET A 44 0.11 -6.25 5.80
CA MET A 44 0.15 -6.11 7.25
C MET A 44 1.26 -6.97 7.86
N GLU A 45 1.44 -8.20 7.37
CA GLU A 45 2.56 -9.07 7.77
C GLU A 45 3.91 -8.45 7.44
N LEU A 46 4.06 -7.86 6.24
CA LEU A 46 5.28 -7.19 5.82
C LEU A 46 5.54 -5.86 6.55
N SER A 47 4.54 -5.26 7.18
CA SER A 47 4.71 -3.96 7.83
C SER A 47 5.77 -3.98 8.94
N ALA A 48 6.05 -5.14 9.53
CA ALA A 48 7.12 -5.32 10.50
C ALA A 48 8.54 -5.27 9.88
N ASP A 49 8.67 -5.54 8.58
CA ASP A 49 9.96 -5.62 7.88
C ASP A 49 10.34 -4.30 7.17
N TYR A 50 9.48 -3.29 7.24
CA TYR A 50 9.67 -1.98 6.61
C TYR A 50 9.47 -0.86 7.62
N GLN A 51 10.21 0.24 7.50
CA GLN A 51 9.96 1.41 8.35
C GLN A 51 8.65 2.12 7.98
N GLN A 52 8.25 2.05 6.71
CA GLN A 52 7.02 2.65 6.22
C GLN A 52 6.48 1.87 5.02
N ILE A 53 5.15 1.69 4.97
CA ILE A 53 4.45 1.20 3.78
C ILE A 53 3.41 2.25 3.38
N VAL A 54 3.44 2.66 2.11
CA VAL A 54 2.47 3.59 1.51
C VAL A 54 1.71 2.86 0.42
N VAL A 55 0.38 2.85 0.53
CA VAL A 55 -0.50 2.22 -0.45
C VAL A 55 -1.35 3.29 -1.12
N ILE A 56 -1.27 3.35 -2.46
CA ILE A 56 -2.08 4.24 -3.28
C ILE A 56 -3.16 3.40 -3.97
N SER A 57 -4.42 3.73 -3.72
CA SER A 57 -5.55 2.97 -4.29
C SER A 57 -6.81 3.84 -4.32
N HIS A 58 -7.59 3.72 -5.40
CA HIS A 58 -8.94 4.27 -5.49
C HIS A 58 -10.01 3.33 -4.88
N MET A 59 -9.65 2.09 -4.55
CA MET A 59 -10.59 1.08 -4.05
C MET A 59 -10.98 1.36 -2.59
N GLU A 60 -12.28 1.38 -2.30
CA GLU A 60 -12.79 1.69 -0.94
C GLU A 60 -12.48 0.60 0.09
N ASP A 61 -12.53 -0.67 -0.30
CA ASP A 61 -12.21 -1.80 0.57
C ASP A 61 -10.72 -1.82 1.00
N ILE A 62 -9.84 -1.32 0.14
CA ILE A 62 -8.43 -1.09 0.46
C ILE A 62 -8.29 0.13 1.39
N ARG A 63 -8.78 1.30 0.96
CA ARG A 63 -8.63 2.57 1.72
C ARG A 63 -9.29 2.50 3.10
N GLY A 64 -10.40 1.78 3.21
CA GLY A 64 -11.20 1.61 4.41
C GLY A 64 -10.62 0.60 5.41
N TYR A 65 -9.55 -0.12 5.05
CA TYR A 65 -8.98 -1.14 5.92
C TYR A 65 -8.50 -0.55 7.26
N PRO A 66 -8.84 -1.16 8.42
CA PRO A 66 -8.52 -0.61 9.75
C PRO A 66 -7.04 -0.66 10.10
N GLY A 67 -6.25 -1.54 9.48
CA GLY A 67 -4.82 -1.68 9.79
C GLY A 67 -3.94 -0.54 9.31
N PHE A 68 -4.47 0.39 8.51
CA PHE A 68 -3.74 1.60 8.13
C PHE A 68 -3.82 2.65 9.24
N VAL A 69 -2.64 3.05 9.75
CA VAL A 69 -2.51 4.02 10.85
C VAL A 69 -2.78 5.47 10.43
N ALA A 70 -2.67 5.77 9.13
CA ALA A 70 -2.89 7.10 8.58
C ALA A 70 -3.53 7.00 7.20
N ARG A 71 -4.33 8.01 6.84
CA ARG A 71 -4.96 8.11 5.52
C ARG A 71 -4.70 9.49 4.95
N VAL A 72 -4.10 9.55 3.77
CA VAL A 72 -3.90 10.80 3.06
C VAL A 72 -4.89 10.86 1.92
N ARG A 73 -5.81 11.82 1.97
CA ARG A 73 -6.79 12.07 0.91
C ARG A 73 -6.22 13.09 -0.07
N ILE A 74 -6.16 12.71 -1.34
CA ILE A 74 -5.78 13.59 -2.44
C ILE A 74 -6.99 13.80 -3.34
N TRP A 75 -7.29 15.05 -3.72
CA TRP A 75 -8.33 15.36 -4.71
C TRP A 75 -7.91 16.55 -5.58
N LYS A 76 -8.51 16.67 -6.77
CA LYS A 76 -8.35 17.83 -7.64
C LYS A 76 -9.55 18.75 -7.53
N ASP A 77 -9.31 20.07 -7.56
CA ASP A 77 -10.38 21.06 -7.66
C ASP A 77 -10.77 21.37 -9.12
N LYS A 78 -11.69 22.33 -9.29
CA LYS A 78 -12.17 22.78 -10.60
C LYS A 78 -11.08 23.43 -11.47
N ASN A 79 -10.02 23.93 -10.85
CA ASN A 79 -8.89 24.59 -11.49
C ASN A 79 -7.73 23.63 -11.75
N GLN A 80 -7.93 22.31 -11.61
CA GLN A 80 -6.92 21.26 -11.74
C GLN A 80 -5.79 21.32 -10.69
N VAL A 81 -5.97 22.06 -9.61
CA VAL A 81 -5.03 22.09 -8.49
C VAL A 81 -5.25 20.87 -7.61
N SER A 82 -4.16 20.20 -7.22
CA SER A 82 -4.23 19.05 -6.32
C SER A 82 -4.17 19.51 -4.87
N HIS A 83 -5.08 18.97 -4.06
CA HIS A 83 -5.23 19.25 -2.64
C HIS A 83 -4.96 17.99 -1.83
N VAL A 84 -4.45 18.17 -0.61
CA VAL A 84 -4.12 17.09 0.31
C VAL A 84 -4.77 17.33 1.68
N ALA A 85 -5.32 16.28 2.28
CA ALA A 85 -5.77 16.26 3.66
C ALA A 85 -5.31 14.97 4.34
N ILE A 86 -5.05 15.05 5.65
CA ILE A 86 -4.62 13.95 6.51
C ILE A 86 -5.75 13.64 7.49
#